data_AF-A0A2D7FDH0-F1
#
_entry.id   AF-A0A2D7FDH0-F1
#
_cell.length_a   1.000
_cell.length_b   1.000
_cell.length_c   1.000
_cell.angle_alpha   90.00
_cell.angle_beta   90.00
_cell.angle_gamma   90.00
#
_symmetry.space_group_name_H-M   'P 1'
#
loop_
_entity.id
_entity.type
_entity.pdbx_description
1 polymer ?
#
loop_
_entity_poly.entity_id
_entity_poly.type
_entity_poly.pdbx_seq_one_letter_code
_entity_poly.pdbx_strand_id
1 'polypeptide(L)'
;MTKQVTSSLWGAGIVASRPDGHFEIKPHPAEPDPSRINENIGGALRSAARIQRPSIQKSYLEGEPGTCGGERGAEPFIKVE
;
A
#
# COMPACT_ATOMS: atom_id res chain seq x y z
N MET A 1 1.50 19.01 -17.25
CA MET A 1 0.98 18.04 -16.26
C MET A 1 0.38 16.86 -17.01
N THR A 2 0.96 15.68 -16.90
CA THR A 2 0.42 14.46 -17.52
C THR A 2 -0.76 13.98 -16.68
N LYS A 3 -1.96 13.88 -17.27
CA LYS A 3 -3.13 13.27 -16.64
C LYS A 3 -3.24 11.84 -17.15
N GLN A 4 -3.20 10.86 -16.25
CA GLN A 4 -3.39 9.46 -16.58
C GLN A 4 -4.67 8.94 -15.91
N VAL A 5 -5.44 8.12 -16.63
CA VAL A 5 -6.62 7.46 -16.09
C VAL A 5 -6.18 6.18 -15.36
N THR A 6 -6.81 5.91 -14.23
CA THR A 6 -6.66 4.66 -13.47
C THR A 6 -8.03 4.20 -12.95
N SER A 7 -8.09 2.98 -12.44
CA SER A 7 -9.32 2.40 -11.90
C SER A 7 -9.04 1.59 -10.65
N SER A 8 -10.00 1.58 -9.72
CA SER A 8 -9.97 0.81 -8.49
C SER A 8 -11.36 0.21 -8.24
N LEU A 9 -11.51 -0.53 -7.13
CA LEU A 9 -12.83 -1.00 -6.66
C LEU A 9 -13.80 0.16 -6.33
N TRP A 10 -13.31 1.40 -6.20
CA TRP A 10 -14.11 2.59 -5.88
C TRP A 10 -14.37 3.50 -7.09
N GLY A 11 -14.16 3.00 -8.31
CA GLY A 11 -14.44 3.73 -9.54
C GLY A 11 -13.21 4.30 -10.22
N ALA A 12 -13.44 5.07 -11.29
CA ALA A 12 -12.38 5.62 -12.12
C ALA A 12 -11.79 6.91 -11.53
N GLY A 13 -10.50 7.13 -11.75
CA GLY A 13 -9.80 8.30 -11.25
C GLY A 13 -8.78 8.87 -12.23
N ILE A 14 -8.46 10.15 -12.05
CA ILE A 14 -7.39 10.83 -12.76
C ILE A 14 -6.21 11.02 -11.83
N VAL A 15 -5.06 10.46 -12.19
CA VAL A 15 -3.80 10.65 -11.49
C VAL A 15 -3.28 12.06 -11.79
N ALA A 16 -3.03 12.82 -10.74
CA ALA A 16 -2.37 14.11 -10.78
C ALA A 16 -1.03 14.02 -10.03
N SER A 17 0.06 13.88 -10.78
CA SER A 17 1.42 13.79 -10.22
C SER A 17 2.07 15.16 -10.05
N ARG A 18 2.85 15.31 -8.99
CA ARG A 18 3.67 16.48 -8.66
C ARG A 18 5.16 16.18 -8.88
N PRO A 19 6.02 17.19 -9.11
CA PRO A 19 7.46 16.99 -9.37
C PRO A 19 8.24 16.36 -8.21
N ASP A 20 7.74 16.47 -6.97
CA ASP A 20 8.31 15.84 -5.77
C ASP A 20 7.93 14.35 -5.62
N GLY A 21 7.30 13.78 -6.64
CA GLY A 21 6.81 12.40 -6.66
C GLY A 21 5.52 12.20 -5.88
N HIS A 22 4.93 13.23 -5.27
CA HIS A 22 3.60 13.14 -4.69
C HIS A 22 2.57 13.00 -5.81
N PHE A 23 1.51 12.23 -5.57
CA PHE A 23 0.39 12.18 -6.50
C PHE A 23 -0.92 12.08 -5.73
N GLU A 24 -1.97 12.58 -6.36
CA GLU A 24 -3.34 12.50 -5.90
C GLU A 24 -4.17 11.79 -6.98
N ILE A 25 -5.23 11.09 -6.56
CA ILE A 25 -6.22 10.53 -7.49
C ILE A 25 -7.50 11.32 -7.29
N LYS A 26 -7.88 12.08 -8.33
CA LYS A 26 -9.12 12.86 -8.35
C LYS A 26 -10.24 12.06 -9.03
N PRO A 27 -11.50 12.29 -8.67
CA PRO A 27 -12.64 11.74 -9.40
C PRO A 27 -12.54 11.92 -10.91
N HIS A 28 -12.98 10.91 -11.66
CA HIS A 28 -13.16 11.06 -13.09
C HIS A 28 -14.31 12.05 -13.39
N PRO A 29 -14.14 13.05 -14.27
CA PRO A 29 -15.13 14.12 -14.48
C PRO A 29 -16.45 13.65 -15.07
N ALA A 30 -16.48 12.46 -15.70
CA ALA A 30 -17.70 11.86 -16.23
C ALA A 30 -18.50 11.06 -15.17
N GLU A 31 -17.97 10.91 -13.95
CA GLU A 31 -18.65 10.18 -12.88
C GLU A 31 -19.52 11.13 -12.05
N PRO A 32 -20.86 10.97 -12.08
CA PRO A 32 -21.78 11.93 -11.47
C PRO A 32 -21.81 11.89 -9.94
N ASP A 33 -21.46 10.75 -9.34
CA ASP A 33 -21.39 10.56 -7.89
C ASP A 33 -20.12 9.77 -7.51
N PRO A 34 -18.95 10.42 -7.52
CA PRO A 34 -17.69 9.71 -7.35
C PRO A 34 -17.41 9.36 -5.89
N SER A 35 -16.90 8.15 -5.67
CA SER A 35 -16.37 7.78 -4.36
C SER A 35 -15.13 8.59 -4.01
N ARG A 36 -15.17 9.29 -2.87
CA ARG A 36 -14.03 10.04 -2.33
C ARG A 36 -12.92 9.16 -1.76
N ILE A 37 -13.12 7.85 -1.65
CA ILE A 37 -12.10 6.92 -1.14
C ILE A 37 -10.86 6.89 -2.04
N ASN A 38 -11.03 7.13 -3.35
CA ASN A 38 -9.91 7.22 -4.29
C ASN A 38 -8.88 8.30 -3.89
N GLU A 39 -9.31 9.38 -3.23
CA GLU A 39 -8.42 10.46 -2.77
C GLU A 39 -7.38 9.97 -1.74
N ASN A 40 -7.67 8.89 -1.00
CA ASN A 40 -6.77 8.33 0.02
C ASN A 40 -5.62 7.50 -0.55
N ILE A 41 -5.67 7.11 -1.83
CA ILE A 41 -4.68 6.19 -2.42
C ILE A 41 -3.26 6.78 -2.37
N GLY A 42 -3.12 8.09 -2.59
CA GLY A 42 -1.83 8.79 -2.47
C GLY A 42 -1.22 8.66 -1.07
N GLY A 43 -2.04 8.81 -0.03
CA GLY A 43 -1.64 8.63 1.37
C GLY A 43 -1.31 7.17 1.71
N ALA A 44 -2.09 6.22 1.21
CA ALA A 44 -1.89 4.80 1.45
C ALA A 44 -0.53 4.29 0.95
N LEU A 45 -0.03 4.80 -0.19
CA LEU A 45 1.29 4.44 -0.70
C LEU A 45 2.44 4.96 0.16
N ARG A 46 2.22 6.00 0.96
CA ARG A 46 3.24 6.66 1.80
C ARG A 46 3.04 6.41 3.30
N SER A 47 2.07 5.58 3.66
CA SER A 47 1.77 5.24 5.05
C SER A 47 2.98 4.66 5.76
N ALA A 48 3.15 5.00 7.04
CA ALA A 48 4.16 4.40 7.91
C ALA A 48 3.99 2.87 8.05
N ALA A 49 2.79 2.35 7.79
CA ALA A 49 2.49 0.92 7.80
C ALA A 49 2.83 0.20 6.48
N ARG A 50 3.35 0.89 5.46
CA ARG A 50 3.68 0.29 4.17
C ARG A 50 4.84 -0.71 4.33
N ILE A 51 4.62 -1.95 3.91
CA ILE A 51 5.67 -2.97 3.87
C ILE A 51 6.70 -2.57 2.80
N GLN A 52 7.95 -2.35 3.24
CA GLN A 52 9.02 -1.81 2.37
C GLN A 52 9.96 -2.88 1.81
N ARG A 53 10.07 -4.04 2.48
CA ARG A 53 11.01 -5.11 2.13
C ARG A 53 10.43 -6.49 2.47
N PRO A 54 10.87 -7.56 1.80
CA PRO A 54 10.65 -8.92 2.25
C PRO A 54 11.15 -9.10 3.70
N SER A 55 10.42 -9.85 4.51
CA SER A 55 10.81 -10.13 5.89
C SER A 55 10.20 -11.45 6.36
N ILE A 56 10.90 -12.13 7.26
CA ILE A 56 10.53 -13.45 7.79
C ILE A 56 10.47 -13.36 9.32
N GLN A 57 9.47 -14.01 9.93
CA GLN A 57 9.38 -14.13 11.40
C GLN A 57 10.66 -14.77 11.94
N LYS A 58 11.25 -14.19 13.00
CA LYS A 58 12.57 -14.61 13.51
C LYS A 58 12.66 -16.12 13.80
N SER A 59 11.75 -16.68 14.59
CA SER A 59 11.74 -18.11 14.94
C SER A 59 11.66 -19.04 13.73
N TYR A 60 10.92 -18.64 12.70
CA TYR A 60 10.83 -19.40 11.46
C TYR A 60 12.14 -19.36 10.67
N LEU A 61 12.81 -18.20 10.66
CA LEU A 61 14.09 -18.03 9.96
C LEU A 61 15.22 -18.81 10.63
N GLU A 62 15.21 -18.90 11.96
CA GLU A 62 16.28 -19.51 12.75
C GLU A 62 16.05 -21.00 13.07
N GLY A 63 14.84 -21.52 12.84
CA GLY A 63 14.45 -22.87 13.21
C GLY A 63 13.73 -23.64 12.11
N GLU A 64 12.98 -24.67 12.53
CA GLU A 64 12.16 -25.50 11.65
C GLU A 64 10.71 -24.98 11.57
N PRO A 65 9.92 -25.39 10.56
CA PRO A 65 8.51 -25.06 10.49
C PRO A 65 7.75 -25.40 11.79
N GLY A 66 7.08 -24.41 12.38
CA GLY A 66 6.35 -24.57 13.63
C GLY A 66 7.12 -24.21 14.90
N THR A 67 8.41 -23.87 14.78
CA THR A 67 9.19 -23.28 15.88
C THR A 67 8.45 -22.05 16.45
N CYS A 68 8.35 -21.97 17.77
CA CYS A 68 7.63 -20.91 18.50
C CYS A 68 6.18 -20.66 18.01
N GLY A 69 5.43 -21.71 17.65
CA GLY A 69 4.10 -21.59 17.05
C GLY A 69 3.07 -20.74 17.81
N GLY A 70 3.20 -20.59 19.13
CA GLY A 70 2.36 -19.73 19.97
C GLY A 70 2.66 -18.22 19.87
N GLU A 71 3.82 -17.85 19.31
CA GLU A 71 4.33 -16.48 19.32
C GLU A 71 4.05 -15.69 18.03
N ARG A 72 3.21 -16.25 17.14
CA ARG A 72 2.79 -15.57 15.90
C ARG A 72 2.13 -14.23 16.22
N GLY A 73 2.68 -13.16 15.65
CA GLY A 73 2.21 -11.79 15.85
C GLY A 73 2.88 -11.03 17.01
N ALA A 74 3.62 -11.72 17.88
CA ALA A 74 4.41 -11.10 18.96
C ALA A 74 5.91 -10.98 18.60
N GLU A 75 6.42 -11.87 17.76
CA GLU A 75 7.82 -11.90 17.38
C GLU A 75 8.22 -10.82 16.37
N PRO A 76 9.51 -10.41 16.39
CA PRO A 76 10.05 -9.53 15.37
C PRO A 76 10.14 -10.23 14.00
N PHE A 77 10.04 -9.42 12.95
CA PHE A 77 10.34 -9.81 11.58
C PHE A 77 11.77 -9.38 11.21
N ILE A 78 12.55 -10.31 10.68
CA ILE A 78 13.91 -10.09 10.19
C ILE A 78 13.85 -9.79 8.70
N LYS A 79 14.46 -8.67 8.29
CA LYS A 79 14.51 -8.26 6.88
C LYS A 79 15.50 -9.14 6.13
N VAL A 80 15.12 -9.58 4.93
CA VAL A 80 15.94 -10.42 4.05
C VAL A 80 16.12 -9.73 2.69
N GLU A 81 17.07 -10.22 1.91
CA GLU A 81 17.36 -9.74 0.54
C GLU A 81 16.62 -10.55 -0.51
#